data_AF-A0A830FWV3-F1
#
_entry.id   AF-A0A830FWV3-F1
#
_cell.length_a   1.000
_cell.length_b   1.000
_cell.length_c   1.000
_cell.angle_alpha   90.00
_cell.angle_beta   90.00
_cell.angle_gamma   90.00
#
_symmetry.space_group_name_H-M   'P 1'
#
loop_
_entity.id
_entity.type
_entity.pdbx_description
1 polymer ?
#
loop_
_entity_poly.entity_id
_entity_poly.type
_entity_poly.pdbx_seq_one_letter_code
_entity_poly.pdbx_strand_id
1 'polypeptide(L)' 'MAPGKDETEDAVAVNTPEEWADDKDEWDEKVEEAYEAAVISHSKGTLTMKTINDREYYYLQWRDGGRVTSQYVAPVSP' A
#
# COMPACT_ATOMS: atom_id res chain seq x y z
N MET A 1 -11.46 22.20 22.43
CA MET A 1 -11.20 20.79 22.71
C MET A 1 -11.50 20.01 21.44
N ALA A 2 -10.46 19.58 20.74
CA ALA A 2 -10.53 18.47 19.80
C ALA A 2 -9.48 17.45 20.31
N PRO A 3 -9.85 16.20 20.61
CA PRO A 3 -8.86 15.15 20.83
C PRO A 3 -8.08 14.97 19.51
N GLY A 4 -6.76 14.82 19.45
CA GLY A 4 -5.91 14.03 20.34
C GLY A 4 -5.52 12.76 19.58
N LYS A 5 -4.26 12.72 19.08
CA LYS A 5 -3.54 11.63 18.40
C LYS A 5 -3.83 11.41 16.91
N ASP A 6 -3.01 12.04 16.08
CA ASP A 6 -2.46 11.38 14.88
C ASP A 6 -0.94 11.33 15.09
N GLU A 7 -0.51 10.40 15.95
CA GLU A 7 0.90 10.12 16.20
C GLU A 7 1.03 8.60 16.11
N THR A 8 1.26 8.11 14.89
CA THR A 8 1.92 6.84 14.57
C THR A 8 2.54 7.00 13.18
N GLU A 9 3.54 7.87 13.08
CA GLU A 9 4.68 7.57 12.22
C GLU A 9 5.52 6.52 12.97
N ASP A 10 5.28 5.23 12.74
CA ASP A 10 6.33 4.21 12.89
C ASP A 10 5.88 2.90 12.23
N ALA A 11 6.59 2.50 11.17
CA ALA A 11 6.37 1.34 10.32
C ALA A 11 5.00 1.26 9.60
N VAL A 12 4.97 1.73 8.35
CA VAL A 12 4.02 1.26 7.34
C VAL A 12 4.26 -0.22 7.03
N ALA A 13 4.06 -1.10 8.02
CA ALA A 13 3.64 -2.45 7.71
C ALA A 13 2.41 -2.28 6.85
N VAL A 14 2.39 -2.96 5.71
CA VAL A 14 1.27 -3.08 4.80
C VAL A 14 0.03 -3.58 5.56
N ASN A 15 -0.63 -2.68 6.26
CA ASN A 15 -1.85 -2.99 6.97
C ASN A 15 -2.94 -3.10 5.91
N THR A 16 -3.60 -4.24 5.92
CA THR A 16 -4.77 -4.50 5.09
C THR A 16 -5.75 -3.34 5.25
N PRO A 17 -6.07 -2.61 4.17
CA PRO A 17 -7.02 -1.51 4.25
C PRO A 17 -8.41 -2.04 4.61
N GLU A 18 -9.25 -1.20 5.23
CA GLU A 18 -10.60 -1.60 5.67
C GLU A 18 -11.45 -2.20 4.55
N GLU A 19 -11.31 -1.69 3.31
CA GLU A 19 -11.99 -2.20 2.12
C GLU A 19 -11.59 -3.63 1.75
N TRP A 20 -10.35 -4.02 2.10
CA TRP A 20 -9.82 -5.37 1.90
C TRP A 20 -9.82 -6.18 3.20
N ALA A 21 -10.48 -5.70 4.26
CA ALA A 21 -10.53 -6.43 5.53
C ALA A 21 -11.28 -7.76 5.39
N ASP A 22 -12.27 -7.84 4.50
CA ASP A 22 -12.97 -9.09 4.16
C ASP A 22 -12.06 -10.01 3.32
N ASP A 23 -11.40 -9.44 2.31
CA ASP A 23 -10.47 -10.14 1.40
C ASP A 23 -9.00 -10.06 1.84
N LYS A 24 -8.74 -10.19 3.15
CA LYS A 24 -7.39 -10.05 3.70
C LYS A 24 -6.38 -11.04 3.09
N ASP A 25 -6.82 -12.28 2.86
CA ASP A 25 -5.99 -13.36 2.32
C ASP A 25 -5.50 -13.00 0.90
N GLU A 26 -6.44 -12.62 0.02
CA GLU A 26 -6.12 -12.13 -1.32
C GLU A 26 -5.26 -10.86 -1.29
N TRP A 27 -5.55 -9.95 -0.35
CA TRP A 27 -4.76 -8.73 -0.19
C TRP A 27 -3.30 -9.04 0.14
N ASP A 28 -3.06 -9.94 1.08
CA ASP A 28 -1.70 -10.36 1.47
C ASP A 28 -0.97 -10.92 0.25
N GLU A 29 -1.61 -11.78 -0.53
CA GLU A 29 -1.05 -12.32 -1.79
C GLU A 29 -0.73 -11.21 -2.81
N LYS A 30 -1.65 -10.27 -3.06
CA LYS A 30 -1.38 -9.17 -4.03
C LYS A 30 -0.23 -8.28 -3.56
N VAL A 31 -0.15 -8.04 -2.26
CA VAL A 31 0.92 -7.25 -1.65
C VAL A 31 2.25 -7.97 -1.75
N GLU A 32 2.31 -9.25 -1.38
CA GLU A 32 3.52 -10.08 -1.48
C GLU A 32 3.98 -10.13 -2.93
N GLU A 33 3.08 -10.39 -3.89
CA GLU A 33 3.39 -10.39 -5.32
C GLU A 33 3.96 -9.03 -5.78
N ALA A 34 3.38 -7.92 -5.31
CA ALA A 34 3.88 -6.59 -5.63
C ALA A 34 5.27 -6.33 -5.03
N TYR A 35 5.54 -6.82 -3.82
CA TYR A 35 6.86 -6.71 -3.18
C TYR A 35 7.91 -7.58 -3.87
N GLU A 36 7.56 -8.81 -4.25
CA GLU A 36 8.42 -9.70 -5.02
C GLU A 36 8.74 -9.12 -6.40
N ALA A 37 7.72 -8.59 -7.10
CA ALA A 37 7.90 -7.91 -8.39
C ALA A 37 8.76 -6.64 -8.26
N ALA A 38 8.59 -5.90 -7.16
CA ALA A 38 9.39 -4.72 -6.85
C ALA A 38 10.82 -5.06 -6.43
N VAL A 39 11.09 -6.32 -6.03
CA VAL A 39 12.36 -6.79 -5.46
C VAL A 39 12.85 -5.86 -4.34
N ILE A 40 11.91 -5.39 -3.51
CA ILE A 40 12.20 -4.48 -2.39
C ILE A 40 11.85 -5.10 -1.05
N SER A 41 12.52 -4.61 -0.01
CA SER A 41 12.12 -4.90 1.36
C SER A 41 10.82 -4.16 1.72
N HIS A 42 9.96 -4.81 2.52
CA HIS A 42 8.70 -4.24 3.02
C HIS A 42 8.89 -2.94 3.81
N SER A 43 10.12 -2.66 4.27
CA SER A 43 10.48 -1.40 4.92
C SER A 43 10.71 -0.23 3.96
N LYS A 44 10.85 -0.48 2.65
CA LYS A 44 11.11 0.55 1.62
C LYS A 44 9.88 0.91 0.78
N GLY A 45 8.93 -0.01 0.69
CA GLY A 45 7.69 0.19 -0.05
C GLY A 45 6.66 0.92 0.80
N THR A 46 5.93 1.83 0.18
CA THR A 46 4.80 2.52 0.80
C THR A 46 3.61 2.39 -0.13
N LEU A 47 2.52 1.81 0.38
CA LEU A 47 1.26 1.76 -0.34
C LEU A 47 0.63 3.14 -0.39
N THR A 48 0.27 3.55 -1.59
CA THR A 48 -0.39 4.81 -1.89
C THR A 48 -1.66 4.52 -2.67
N MET A 49 -2.79 5.03 -2.19
CA MET A 49 -4.04 5.00 -2.93
C MET A 49 -4.04 6.10 -4.00
N LYS A 50 -4.36 5.75 -5.25
CA LYS A 50 -4.54 6.71 -6.34
C LYS A 50 -5.93 6.58 -6.94
N THR A 51 -6.62 7.71 -7.01
CA THR A 51 -7.91 7.82 -7.71
C THR A 51 -7.68 8.18 -9.18
N ILE A 52 -8.14 7.32 -10.08
CA ILE A 52 -7.99 7.44 -11.53
C ILE A 52 -9.35 7.14 -12.17
N ASN A 53 -9.96 8.13 -12.85
CA ASN A 53 -11.28 8.01 -13.49
C ASN A 53 -12.39 7.51 -12.54
N ASP A 54 -12.56 8.17 -11.39
CA ASP A 54 -13.54 7.78 -10.35
C ASP A 54 -13.36 6.38 -9.75
N ARG A 55 -12.20 5.75 -9.97
CA ARG A 55 -11.84 4.46 -9.40
C ARG A 55 -10.58 4.59 -8.59
N GLU A 56 -10.52 3.93 -7.46
CA GLU A 56 -9.38 4.00 -6.56
C GLU A 56 -8.55 2.72 -6.67
N TYR A 57 -7.23 2.88 -6.64
CA TYR A 57 -6.29 1.78 -6.81
C TYR A 57 -5.13 1.90 -5.81
N TYR A 58 -4.68 0.76 -5.28
CA TYR A 58 -3.51 0.68 -4.44
C TYR A 58 -2.25 0.47 -5.28
N TYR A 59 -1.27 1.35 -5.07
CA TYR A 59 0.05 1.29 -5.67
C TYR A 59 1.13 1.19 -4.61
N LEU A 60 2.05 0.26 -4.76
CA LEU A 60 3.25 0.18 -3.96
C LEU A 60 4.28 1.14 -4.57
N GLN A 61 4.63 2.20 -3.85
CA GLN A 61 5.62 3.16 -4.30
C GLN A 61 6.89 3.06 -3.44
N TRP A 62 8.06 3.05 -4.08
CA TRP A 62 9.33 3.02 -3.38
C TRP A 62 10.40 3.83 -4.10
N ARG A 63 11.51 4.07 -3.40
CA ARG A 63 12.71 4.68 -3.96
C ARG A 63 13.78 3.62 -4.13
N ASP A 64 14.18 3.38 -5.36
CA ASP A 64 15.31 2.53 -5.70
C ASP A 64 16.39 3.37 -6.40
N GLY A 65 17.61 3.39 -5.84
CA GLY A 65 18.76 4.06 -6.46
C GLY A 65 18.60 5.55 -6.80
N GLY A 66 17.63 6.26 -6.19
CA GLY A 66 17.31 7.66 -6.49
C GLY A 66 16.18 7.87 -7.50
N ARG A 67 15.57 6.79 -8.01
CA ARG A 67 14.35 6.85 -8.85
C ARG A 67 13.14 6.41 -8.04
N VAL A 68 12.02 7.09 -8.25
CA VAL A 68 10.72 6.68 -7.70
C VAL A 68 10.11 5.66 -8.66
N THR A 69 9.79 4.48 -8.14
CA THR A 69 9.10 3.41 -8.86
C THR A 69 7.77 3.15 -8.19
N SER A 70 6.79 2.71 -8.98
CA SER A 70 5.45 2.37 -8.52
C SER A 70 5.02 1.04 -9.15
N GLN A 71 4.59 0.09 -8.34
CA GLN A 71 4.00 -1.19 -8.75
C GLN A 71 2.51 -1.16 -8.45
N TYR A 72 1.72 -1.67 -9.38
CA TYR A 72 0.30 -1.90 -9.16
C TYR A 72 0.12 -3.09 -8.23
N VAL A 73 -0.78 -2.96 -7.24
CA VAL A 73 -1.09 -4.02 -6.27
C VAL A 73 -2.49 -4.56 -6.52
N ALA A 74 -3.51 -3.72 -6.28
CA ALA A 74 -4.90 -4.12 -6.36
C ALA A 74 -5.81 -2.90 -6.53
N PRO A 75 -7.05 -3.05 -7.02
CA PRO A 75 -8.05 -1.99 -6.91
C PRO A 75 -8.44 -1.78 -5.43
N VAL A 76 -8.99 -0.62 -5.07
CA VAL A 76 -9.48 -0.40 -3.70
C VAL A 76 -10.77 -1.18 -3.44
N SER A 77 -11.64 -1.26 -4.44
CA SER A 77 -12.84 -2.08 -4.40
C SER A 77 -12.61 -3.33 -5.27
N PRO A 78 -12.51 -4.54 -4.68
CA PRO A 78 -12.44 -5.81 -5.42
C PRO A 78 -13.74 -6.15 -6.16
#